data_AF-A0AAW1UMA4-F1
#
_entry.id   AF-A0AAW1UMA4-F1
#
_cell.length_a   1.000
_cell.length_b   1.000
_cell.length_c   1.000
_cell.angle_alpha   90.00
_cell.angle_beta   90.00
_cell.angle_gamma   90.00
#
_symmetry.space_group_name_H-M   'P 1'
#
loop_
_entity.id
_entity.type
_entity.pdbx_description
1 polymer ?
#
loop_
_entity_poly.entity_id
_entity_poly.type
_entity_poly.pdbx_seq_one_letter_code
_entity_poly.pdbx_strand_id
1 'polypeptide(L)'
;MQLYNDMNLLNINELIYLDSVKLIYKIKNNLLDTGINLRYASDVHTHHTRSRHNIYILPIARNIPRRKVTYQAATWFNELSNDIKSSDTLKIFTNKVKHQLFQKRLNNI
;
A
#
# COMPACT_ATOMS: atom_id res chain seq x y z
N MET A 1 21.68 12.07 -2.24
CA MET A 1 20.24 11.93 -2.57
C MET A 1 19.75 12.93 -3.64
N GLN A 2 20.57 13.84 -4.19
CA GLN A 2 20.15 14.76 -5.27
C GLN A 2 20.01 14.09 -6.65
N LEU A 3 20.94 13.19 -7.02
CA LEU A 3 20.96 12.54 -8.35
C LEU A 3 19.65 11.83 -8.75
N TYR A 4 18.99 11.14 -7.82
CA TYR A 4 17.73 10.43 -8.09
C TYR A 4 16.55 11.38 -8.34
N ASN A 5 16.59 12.59 -7.78
CA ASN A 5 15.55 13.60 -7.97
C ASN A 5 15.66 14.20 -9.36
N ASP A 6 16.88 14.50 -9.79
CA ASP A 6 17.17 15.10 -11.09
C ASP A 6 16.83 14.14 -12.25
N MET A 7 16.92 12.84 -12.01
CA MET A 7 16.59 11.79 -12.99
C MET A 7 15.16 11.24 -12.88
N ASN A 8 14.34 11.77 -11.96
CA ASN A 8 12.99 11.29 -11.70
C ASN A 8 12.92 9.78 -11.39
N LEU A 9 13.93 9.28 -10.67
CA LEU A 9 14.07 7.88 -10.29
C LEU A 9 13.58 7.64 -8.86
N LEU A 10 13.04 6.44 -8.65
CA LEU A 10 12.68 5.96 -7.32
C LEU A 10 13.94 5.47 -6.60
N ASN A 11 14.09 5.86 -5.34
CA ASN A 11 15.09 5.28 -4.46
C ASN A 11 14.67 3.89 -3.98
N ILE A 12 15.59 3.16 -3.33
CA ILE A 12 15.36 1.80 -2.86
C ILE A 12 14.15 1.70 -1.92
N ASN A 13 13.98 2.65 -1.00
CA ASN A 13 12.87 2.63 -0.05
C ASN A 13 11.51 2.82 -0.74
N GLU A 14 11.46 3.70 -1.74
CA GLU A 14 10.27 3.92 -2.56
C GLU A 14 9.96 2.73 -3.47
N LEU A 15 10.99 2.05 -3.98
CA LEU A 15 10.81 0.80 -4.73
C LEU A 15 10.23 -0.30 -3.84
N ILE A 16 10.77 -0.47 -2.62
CA ILE A 16 10.23 -1.42 -1.63
C ILE A 16 8.78 -1.08 -1.29
N TYR A 17 8.48 0.21 -1.07
CA TYR A 17 7.12 0.68 -0.83
C TYR A 17 6.20 0.33 -2.01
N LEU A 18 6.61 0.68 -3.23
CA LEU A 18 5.83 0.46 -4.45
C LEU A 18 5.53 -1.02 -4.67
N ASP A 19 6.53 -1.89 -4.54
CA ASP A 19 6.34 -3.33 -4.72
C ASP A 19 5.49 -3.95 -3.61
N SER A 20 5.60 -3.45 -2.38
CA SER A 20 4.76 -3.88 -1.27
C SER A 20 3.29 -3.54 -1.50
N VAL A 21 2.97 -2.30 -1.92
CA VAL A 21 1.58 -1.93 -2.19
C VAL A 21 1.03 -2.61 -3.46
N LYS A 22 1.89 -2.87 -4.47
CA LYS A 22 1.53 -3.69 -5.64
C LYS A 22 1.19 -5.13 -5.27
N LEU A 23 1.93 -5.72 -4.33
CA LEU A 23 1.64 -7.07 -3.83
C LEU A 23 0.22 -7.12 -3.25
N ILE A 24 -0.12 -6.17 -2.37
CA ILE A 24 -1.46 -6.10 -1.79
C ILE A 24 -2.53 -5.85 -2.83
N TYR A 25 -2.28 -4.96 -3.80
CA TYR A 25 -3.20 -4.74 -4.92
C TYR A 25 -3.48 -6.05 -5.69
N LYS A 26 -2.43 -6.83 -5.99
CA LYS A 26 -2.58 -8.09 -6.70
C LYS A 26 -3.40 -9.11 -5.91
N ILE A 27 -3.11 -9.26 -4.61
CA ILE A 27 -3.86 -10.17 -3.72
C ILE A 27 -5.34 -9.73 -3.64
N LYS A 28 -5.59 -8.43 -3.40
CA LYS A 28 -6.95 -7.86 -3.32
C LYS A 28 -7.78 -8.14 -4.58
N ASN A 29 -7.15 -8.07 -5.75
CA ASN A 29 -7.83 -8.24 -7.05
C ASN A 29 -7.70 -9.67 -7.58
N ASN A 30 -7.30 -10.65 -6.76
CA ASN A 30 -7.11 -12.06 -7.16
C ASN A 30 -6.18 -12.26 -8.38
N LEU A 31 -5.24 -11.34 -8.60
CA LEU A 31 -4.24 -11.41 -9.67
C LEU A 31 -3.02 -12.26 -9.29
N LEU A 32 -2.94 -12.65 -8.02
CA LEU A 32 -1.90 -13.49 -7.49
C LEU A 32 -2.55 -14.49 -6.54
N ASP A 33 -2.42 -15.77 -6.84
CA ASP A 33 -2.86 -16.82 -5.95
C ASP A 33 -1.86 -16.93 -4.79
N THR A 34 -2.27 -16.42 -3.64
CA THR A 34 -1.56 -16.59 -2.39
C THR A 34 -2.57 -17.15 -1.41
N GLY A 35 -2.18 -18.12 -0.58
CA GLY A 35 -3.01 -18.58 0.55
C GLY A 35 -3.25 -17.50 1.63
N ILE A 36 -3.03 -16.23 1.31
CA ILE A 36 -3.21 -15.07 2.17
C ILE A 36 -4.61 -14.51 1.92
N ASN A 37 -5.50 -14.74 2.88
CA ASN A 37 -6.81 -14.10 2.88
C ASN A 37 -6.72 -12.72 3.56
N LEU A 38 -6.94 -11.66 2.79
CA LEU A 38 -7.07 -10.31 3.32
C LEU A 38 -8.41 -10.19 4.07
N ARG A 39 -8.35 -9.85 5.35
CA ARG A 39 -9.53 -9.43 6.12
C ARG A 39 -9.70 -7.93 6.02
N TYR A 40 -10.93 -7.44 5.95
CA TYR A 40 -11.26 -6.02 5.96
C TYR A 40 -11.83 -5.60 7.31
N ALA A 41 -11.77 -4.30 7.61
CA ALA A 41 -12.33 -3.77 8.85
C ALA A 41 -13.84 -4.05 8.96
N SER A 42 -14.55 -4.10 7.83
CA SER A 42 -15.96 -4.52 7.76
C SER A 42 -16.22 -5.95 8.23
N ASP A 43 -15.22 -6.83 8.15
CA ASP A 43 -15.38 -8.24 8.53
C ASP A 43 -15.27 -8.43 10.06
N VAL A 44 -14.70 -7.44 10.75
CA VAL A 44 -14.46 -7.46 12.20
C VAL A 44 -15.42 -6.52 12.94
N HIS A 45 -15.78 -5.39 12.33
CA HIS A 45 -16.63 -4.37 12.91
C HIS A 45 -17.85 -4.10 12.03
N THR A 46 -19.04 -4.05 12.65
CA THR A 46 -20.32 -3.82 11.97
C THR A 46 -20.64 -2.34 11.75
N HIS A 47 -19.87 -1.43 12.36
CA HIS A 47 -20.08 0.01 12.24
C HIS A 47 -19.69 0.54 10.85
N HIS A 48 -20.57 1.36 10.26
CA HIS A 48 -20.34 2.02 8.97
C HIS A 48 -19.37 3.21 9.13
N THR A 49 -18.07 2.93 9.17
CA THR A 49 -17.03 3.95 9.20
C THR A 49 -16.37 4.13 7.83
N ARG A 50 -15.77 5.30 7.58
CA ARG A 50 -14.99 5.58 6.35
C ARG A 50 -13.83 4.59 6.16
N SER A 51 -13.36 3.98 7.25
CA SER A 51 -12.26 3.00 7.27
C SER A 51 -12.71 1.55 7.03
N ARG A 52 -14.01 1.28 6.80
CA ARG A 52 -14.54 -0.08 6.61
C ARG A 52 -13.86 -0.87 5.48
N HIS A 53 -13.38 -0.17 4.45
CA HIS A 53 -12.71 -0.75 3.29
C HIS A 53 -11.20 -0.92 3.46
N ASN A 54 -10.65 -0.53 4.61
CA ASN A 54 -9.24 -0.77 4.91
C ASN A 54 -9.03 -2.24 5.25
N ILE A 55 -7.85 -2.74 4.89
CA ILE A 55 -7.40 -4.07 5.30
C ILE A 55 -7.26 -4.05 6.81
N TYR A 56 -7.90 -5.01 7.48
CA TYR A 56 -7.81 -5.16 8.92
C TYR A 56 -6.42 -5.65 9.31
N ILE A 57 -5.72 -4.81 10.06
CA ILE A 57 -4.39 -5.09 10.57
C ILE A 57 -4.56 -5.53 12.02
N LEU A 58 -4.27 -6.79 12.31
CA LEU A 58 -4.36 -7.32 13.68
C LEU A 58 -3.47 -6.49 14.62
N PRO A 59 -3.99 -6.04 15.77
CA PRO A 59 -3.18 -5.36 16.76
C PRO A 59 -2.16 -6.34 17.32
N ILE A 60 -0.91 -6.19 16.91
CA ILE A 60 0.19 -7.06 17.32
C ILE A 60 0.98 -6.34 18.43
N ALA A 61 1.05 -6.98 19.60
CA ALA A 61 1.79 -6.49 20.77
C ALA A 61 3.32 -6.67 20.65
N ARG A 62 3.79 -7.67 19.88
CA ARG A 62 5.22 -7.99 19.74
C ARG A 62 5.82 -7.42 18.44
N ASN A 63 7.12 -7.13 18.42
CA ASN A 63 7.76 -6.57 17.22
C ASN A 63 7.95 -7.59 16.09
N ILE A 64 8.06 -8.89 16.39
CA ILE A 64 8.35 -9.94 15.38
C ILE A 64 7.28 -10.00 14.28
N PRO A 65 5.97 -10.04 14.56
CA PRO A 65 4.96 -10.12 13.51
C PRO A 65 4.76 -8.78 12.78
N ARG A 66 5.13 -7.63 13.38
CA ARG A 66 5.12 -6.32 12.72
C ARG A 66 6.16 -6.21 11.59
N ARG A 67 7.23 -7.00 11.66
CA ARG A 67 8.27 -7.08 10.61
C ARG A 67 7.87 -7.94 9.42
N LYS A 68 6.71 -8.60 9.44
CA LYS A 68 6.22 -9.36 8.29
C LYS A 68 5.93 -8.39 7.14
N VAL A 69 6.45 -8.71 5.95
CA VAL A 69 6.24 -7.89 4.74
C VAL A 69 4.76 -7.65 4.47
N THR A 70 3.90 -8.64 4.69
CA THR A 70 2.45 -8.52 4.50
C THR A 70 1.80 -7.53 5.46
N TYR A 71 2.26 -7.44 6.70
CA TYR A 71 1.78 -6.48 7.69
C TYR A 71 2.14 -5.05 7.28
N GLN A 72 3.41 -4.83 6.93
CA GLN A 72 3.90 -3.53 6.51
C GLN A 72 3.25 -3.09 5.20
N ALA A 73 3.15 -4.00 4.22
CA ALA A 73 2.50 -3.76 2.95
C ALA A 73 1.01 -3.40 3.10
N ALA A 74 0.27 -4.10 3.96
CA ALA A 74 -1.13 -3.78 4.23
C ALA A 74 -1.30 -2.41 4.89
N THR A 75 -0.38 -2.05 5.80
CA THR A 75 -0.33 -0.74 6.45
C THR A 75 -0.14 0.37 5.41
N TRP A 76 0.91 0.25 4.59
CA TRP A 76 1.18 1.20 3.52
C TRP A 76 0.07 1.29 2.48
N PHE A 77 -0.57 0.17 2.14
CA PHE A 77 -1.71 0.16 1.24
C PHE A 77 -2.89 0.93 1.83
N ASN A 78 -3.16 0.79 3.13
CA ASN A 78 -4.23 1.51 3.81
C ASN A 78 -4.01 3.03 3.86
N GLU A 79 -2.77 3.51 3.82
CA GLU A 79 -2.43 4.94 3.75
C GLU A 79 -2.69 5.57 2.38
N LEU A 80 -2.86 4.76 1.32
CA LEU A 80 -3.20 5.27 0.00
C LEU A 80 -4.61 5.87 -0.03
N SER A 81 -4.82 6.87 -0.88
CA SER A 81 -6.15 7.42 -1.11
C SER A 81 -7.06 6.38 -1.77
N ASN A 82 -8.36 6.51 -1.54
CA ASN A 82 -9.34 5.59 -2.13
C ASN A 82 -9.30 5.61 -3.66
N ASP A 83 -9.06 6.78 -4.27
CA ASP A 83 -8.89 6.94 -5.72
C ASP A 83 -7.73 6.10 -6.30
N ILE A 84 -6.65 5.93 -5.54
CA ILE A 84 -5.54 5.07 -5.95
C ILE A 84 -5.92 3.61 -5.74
N LYS A 85 -6.48 3.27 -4.56
CA LYS A 85 -6.89 1.89 -4.20
C LYS A 85 -7.97 1.31 -5.12
N SER A 86 -8.80 2.15 -5.74
CA SER A 86 -9.87 1.78 -6.66
C SER A 86 -9.46 1.83 -8.13
N SER A 87 -8.17 1.94 -8.44
CA SER A 87 -7.68 1.89 -9.83
C SER A 87 -8.10 0.58 -10.50
N ASP A 88 -8.50 0.65 -11.77
CA ASP A 88 -9.01 -0.51 -12.51
C ASP A 88 -7.93 -1.52 -12.90
N THR A 89 -6.72 -1.03 -13.17
CA THR A 89 -5.61 -1.86 -13.62
C THR A 89 -4.36 -1.62 -12.78
N LEU A 90 -3.52 -2.66 -12.68
CA LEU A 90 -2.23 -2.57 -11.99
C LEU A 90 -1.34 -1.46 -12.59
N LYS A 91 -1.44 -1.20 -13.89
CA LYS A 91 -0.68 -0.15 -14.58
C LYS A 91 -1.12 1.23 -14.09
N ILE A 92 -2.43 1.51 -14.07
CA ILE A 92 -2.99 2.77 -13.58
C ILE A 92 -2.62 2.95 -12.10
N PHE A 93 -2.83 1.90 -11.29
CA PHE A 93 -2.45 1.90 -9.88
C PHE A 93 -0.98 2.28 -9.68
N THR A 94 -0.07 1.59 -10.38
CA THR A 94 1.38 1.81 -10.27
C THR A 94 1.75 3.25 -10.65
N ASN A 95 1.17 3.78 -11.72
CA ASN A 95 1.43 5.15 -12.16
C ASN A 95 0.94 6.18 -11.15
N LYS A 96 -0.26 6.02 -10.59
CA LYS A 96 -0.79 6.93 -9.56
C LYS A 96 0.06 6.90 -8.28
N VAL A 97 0.49 5.71 -7.82
CA VAL A 97 1.38 5.59 -6.66
C VAL A 97 2.72 6.30 -6.91
N LYS A 98 3.34 6.07 -8.07
CA LYS A 98 4.58 6.77 -8.45
C LYS A 98 4.40 8.28 -8.45
N HIS A 99 3.32 8.77 -9.04
CA HIS A 99 3.01 10.20 -9.04
C HIS A 99 2.89 10.75 -7.62
N GLN A 100 2.18 10.05 -6.73
CA GLN A 100 2.07 10.46 -5.32
C GLN A 100 3.44 10.52 -4.62
N LEU A 101 4.34 9.57 -4.88
CA LEU A 101 5.69 9.56 -4.32
C LEU A 101 6.51 10.77 -4.79
N PHE A 102 6.45 11.09 -6.08
CA PHE A 102 7.12 12.27 -6.63
C PHE A 102 6.55 13.58 -6.06
N GLN A 103 5.23 13.69 -5.92
CA GLN A 103 4.61 14.88 -5.31
C GLN A 103 5.00 15.05 -3.84
N LYS A 104 4.98 13.96 -3.05
CA LYS A 104 5.44 14.00 -1.66
C LYS A 104 6.89 14.47 -1.55
N ARG A 105 7.74 14.13 -2.52
CA ARG A 105 9.13 14.56 -2.55
C ARG A 105 9.27 16.05 -2.84
N LEU A 106 8.50 16.59 -3.78
CA LEU A 106 8.50 18.02 -4.12
C LEU A 106 7.99 18.88 -2.95
N ASN A 107 7.01 18.38 -2.19
CA ASN A 107 6.42 19.11 -1.05
C ASN A 107 7.25 19.02 0.25
N ASN A 108 8.29 18.19 0.29
CA ASN A 108 9.20 18.03 1.44
C ASN A 108 10.51 18.85 1.25
N ILE A 109 10.48 19.85 0.36
CA ILE A 109 11.53 20.86 0.18
C ILE A 109 11.07 22.14 0.87
#